data_AF-A0A4Y9J320-F1
#
_entry.id   AF-A0A4Y9J320-F1
#
_cell.length_a   1.000
_cell.length_b   1.000
_cell.length_c   1.000
_cell.angle_alpha   90.00
_cell.angle_beta   90.00
_cell.angle_gamma   90.00
#
_symmetry.space_group_name_H-M   'P 1'
#
loop_
_entity.id
_entity.type
_entity.pdbx_description
1 polymer ?
#
loop_
_entity_poly.entity_id
_entity_poly.type
_entity_poly.pdbx_seq_one_letter_code
_entity_poly.pdbx_strand_id
1 'polypeptide(L)'
;MRYTKNDIRNIPLTEFMAALGEKPVKAFGDMKLYYAPQRDDPEPMLAVDTNTNRWYDHATDQSGDIIDLAALKMNPNLYMDPRDFILKYMNDYEQGKELSAMARRSNEPTVIGIDIKKVKLIDFMKALGQEYPVAVDGNLRIYNAPYDNNPSPTMVINTETNLWRDTKSGAYGGIYDLAYELTGSCNMSELNRYIASEMSALEKFKEKEQKVEPPKQEQKPDKPKRKMRL
;
A
#
# COMPACT_ATOMS: atom_id res chain seq x y z
N MET A 1 12.26 14.73 6.10
CA MET A 1 13.40 15.56 6.57
C MET A 1 13.15 17.00 6.10
N ARG A 2 13.62 18.03 6.81
CA ARG A 2 13.43 19.42 6.39
C ARG A 2 14.75 20.18 6.42
N TYR A 3 15.13 20.75 5.28
CA TYR A 3 16.33 21.57 5.11
C TYR A 3 16.15 22.97 5.69
N THR A 4 17.24 23.51 6.22
CA THR A 4 17.40 24.85 6.78
C THR A 4 18.58 25.57 6.11
N LYS A 5 18.75 26.87 6.36
CA LYS A 5 19.84 27.66 5.76
C LYS A 5 21.23 27.09 6.03
N ASN A 6 21.42 26.42 7.17
CA ASN A 6 22.70 25.81 7.54
C ASN A 6 23.04 24.56 6.69
N ASP A 7 22.02 23.92 6.14
CA ASP A 7 22.19 22.68 5.37
C ASP A 7 22.62 22.96 3.93
N ILE A 8 22.30 24.14 3.39
CA ILE A 8 22.41 24.49 1.96
C ILE A 8 23.77 24.12 1.36
N ARG A 9 24.88 24.45 2.03
CA ARG A 9 26.22 24.21 1.51
C ARG A 9 26.57 22.73 1.34
N ASN A 10 25.87 21.87 2.08
CA ASN A 10 26.10 20.42 2.08
C ASN A 10 25.07 19.67 1.23
N ILE A 11 24.10 20.37 0.64
CA ILE A 11 23.13 19.75 -0.28
C ILE A 11 23.88 19.37 -1.56
N PRO A 12 23.84 18.09 -1.98
CA PRO A 12 24.43 17.69 -3.24
C PRO A 12 23.74 18.41 -4.40
N LEU A 13 24.51 19.00 -5.32
CA LEU A 13 24.00 19.63 -6.54
C LEU A 13 23.12 18.66 -7.32
N THR A 14 23.42 17.37 -7.30
CA THR A 14 22.63 16.34 -7.98
C THR A 14 21.23 16.17 -7.38
N GLU A 15 21.09 16.31 -6.06
CA GLU A 15 19.79 16.30 -5.39
C GLU A 15 19.02 17.57 -5.69
N PHE A 16 19.70 18.72 -5.71
CA PHE A 16 19.08 19.99 -6.09
C PHE A 16 18.61 19.99 -7.55
N MET A 17 19.41 19.48 -8.48
CA MET A 17 19.01 19.27 -9.87
C MET A 17 17.78 18.35 -9.97
N ALA A 18 17.75 17.25 -9.20
CA ALA A 18 16.59 16.37 -9.16
C ALA A 18 15.33 17.07 -8.60
N ALA A 19 15.49 17.93 -7.58
CA ALA A 19 14.40 18.75 -7.05
C ALA A 19 13.86 19.78 -8.06
N LEU A 20 14.72 20.25 -8.98
CA LEU A 20 14.32 21.08 -10.13
C LEU A 20 13.66 20.27 -11.25
N GLY A 21 13.65 18.93 -11.16
CA GLY A 21 13.13 18.03 -12.18
C GLY A 21 14.17 17.56 -13.20
N GLU A 22 15.42 17.95 -13.04
CA GLU A 22 16.50 17.64 -13.99
C GLU A 22 17.14 16.28 -13.71
N LYS A 23 17.48 15.58 -14.80
CA LYS A 23 18.17 14.29 -14.75
C LYS A 23 19.48 14.36 -15.53
N PRO A 24 20.53 13.67 -15.07
CA PRO A 24 21.78 13.64 -15.82
C PRO A 24 21.55 12.93 -17.15
N VAL A 25 22.03 13.53 -18.23
CA VAL A 25 22.04 12.93 -19.57
C VAL A 25 23.13 11.87 -19.66
N LYS A 26 24.29 12.15 -19.04
CA LYS A 26 25.42 11.21 -18.95
C LYS A 26 26.07 11.27 -17.57
N ALA A 27 26.70 10.18 -17.18
CA ALA A 27 27.51 10.10 -15.96
C ALA A 27 28.85 9.42 -16.28
N PHE A 28 29.95 10.00 -15.81
CA PHE A 28 31.31 9.54 -16.02
C PHE A 28 32.10 9.67 -14.72
N GLY A 29 32.23 8.56 -13.98
CA GLY A 29 32.79 8.60 -12.63
C GLY A 29 32.01 9.59 -11.75
N ASP A 30 32.74 10.55 -11.18
CA ASP A 30 32.18 11.59 -10.30
C ASP A 30 31.66 12.82 -11.07
N MET A 31 31.66 12.79 -12.41
CA MET A 31 31.08 13.86 -13.22
C MET A 31 29.72 13.44 -13.79
N LYS A 32 28.75 14.34 -13.71
CA LYS A 32 27.42 14.17 -14.30
C LYS A 32 27.11 15.33 -15.23
N LEU A 33 26.66 15.02 -16.45
CA LEU A 33 26.37 16.00 -17.49
C LEU A 33 24.85 16.23 -17.58
N TYR A 34 24.43 17.49 -17.57
CA TYR A 34 23.04 17.94 -17.57
C TYR A 34 22.81 19.00 -18.65
N TYR A 35 21.54 19.20 -19.01
CA TYR A 35 21.11 20.46 -19.61
C TYR A 35 21.15 21.56 -18.54
N ALA A 36 21.51 22.78 -18.93
CA ALA A 36 21.51 23.90 -18.01
C ALA A 36 20.07 24.26 -17.62
N PRO A 37 19.68 24.25 -16.34
CA PRO A 37 18.28 24.34 -15.93
C PRO A 37 17.62 25.68 -16.30
N GLN A 38 18.42 26.73 -16.54
CA GLN A 38 17.98 28.07 -16.90
C GLN A 38 17.90 28.34 -18.42
N ARG A 39 18.28 27.38 -19.27
CA ARG A 39 18.29 27.51 -20.73
C ARG A 39 17.62 26.30 -21.40
N ASP A 40 17.31 26.46 -22.68
CA ASP A 40 16.80 25.38 -23.54
C ASP A 40 17.83 25.11 -24.65
N ASP A 41 18.97 24.53 -24.24
CA ASP A 41 20.06 24.24 -25.17
C ASP A 41 19.81 22.93 -25.92
N PRO A 42 20.26 22.80 -27.18
CA PRO A 42 20.14 21.56 -27.94
C PRO A 42 21.06 20.44 -27.43
N GLU A 43 22.10 20.77 -26.67
CA GLU A 43 23.08 19.83 -26.13
C GLU A 43 23.33 20.08 -24.62
N PRO A 44 23.60 19.02 -23.83
CA PRO A 44 23.86 19.17 -22.42
C PRO A 44 25.28 19.69 -22.17
N MET A 45 25.38 20.93 -21.71
CA MET A 45 26.66 21.65 -21.53
C MET A 45 27.06 21.86 -20.06
N LEU A 46 26.20 21.50 -19.11
CA LEU A 46 26.44 21.69 -17.68
C LEU A 46 27.02 20.42 -17.04
N ALA A 47 28.29 20.45 -16.67
CA ALA A 47 28.94 19.38 -15.92
C ALA A 47 28.88 19.64 -14.41
N VAL A 48 28.46 18.65 -13.64
CA VAL A 48 28.44 18.65 -12.17
C VAL A 48 29.47 17.65 -11.67
N ASP A 49 30.44 18.11 -10.91
CA ASP A 49 31.40 17.27 -10.18
C ASP A 49 30.84 16.94 -8.79
N THR A 50 30.57 15.67 -8.53
CA THR A 50 30.01 15.18 -7.28
C THR A 50 31.01 15.08 -6.15
N ASN A 51 32.32 15.08 -6.42
CA ASN A 51 33.35 15.10 -5.37
C ASN A 51 33.48 16.49 -4.77
N THR A 52 33.54 17.51 -5.63
CA THR A 52 33.70 18.90 -5.18
C THR A 52 32.38 19.60 -4.94
N ASN A 53 31.27 19.00 -5.37
CA ASN A 53 29.93 19.58 -5.34
C ASN A 53 29.85 20.93 -6.05
N ARG A 54 30.50 21.02 -7.21
CA ARG A 54 30.55 22.23 -8.06
C ARG A 54 30.06 21.91 -9.47
N TRP A 55 29.58 22.93 -10.17
CA TRP A 55 29.21 22.83 -11.57
C TRP A 55 30.12 23.69 -12.45
N TYR A 56 30.22 23.32 -13.73
CA TYR A 56 30.85 24.08 -14.80
C TYR A 56 29.99 24.02 -16.06
N ASP A 57 29.70 25.15 -16.68
CA ASP A 57 28.91 25.29 -17.90
C ASP A 57 29.83 25.58 -19.10
N HIS A 58 29.98 24.59 -19.98
CA HIS A 58 30.81 24.70 -21.18
C HIS A 58 30.31 25.75 -22.19
N ALA A 59 29.04 26.18 -22.09
CA ALA A 59 28.52 27.20 -23.00
C ALA A 59 28.85 28.64 -22.57
N THR A 60 29.05 28.87 -21.27
CA THR A 60 29.30 30.22 -20.70
C THR A 60 30.67 30.36 -20.06
N ASP A 61 31.43 29.28 -19.95
CA ASP A 61 32.67 29.18 -19.18
C ASP A 61 32.51 29.58 -17.70
N GLN A 62 31.30 29.47 -17.15
CA GLN A 62 31.01 29.76 -15.76
C GLN A 62 31.10 28.49 -14.90
N SER A 63 31.46 28.68 -13.63
CA SER A 63 31.40 27.63 -12.62
C SER A 63 30.88 28.18 -11.31
N GLY A 64 30.37 27.31 -10.45
CA GLY A 64 29.80 27.76 -9.19
C GLY A 64 29.42 26.64 -8.24
N ASP A 65 28.87 27.04 -7.11
CA ASP A 65 28.21 26.15 -6.17
C ASP A 65 26.68 26.15 -6.37
N ILE A 66 25.96 25.52 -5.43
CA ILE A 66 24.49 25.45 -5.44
C ILE A 66 23.81 26.83 -5.38
N ILE A 67 24.40 27.81 -4.68
CA ILE A 67 23.85 29.17 -4.56
C ILE A 67 23.98 29.89 -5.90
N ASP A 68 25.13 29.74 -6.57
CA ASP A 68 25.35 30.32 -7.89
C ASP A 68 24.37 29.74 -8.92
N LEU A 69 24.17 28.42 -8.91
CA LEU A 69 23.23 27.77 -9.83
C LEU A 69 21.77 28.19 -9.55
N ALA A 70 21.41 28.28 -8.27
CA ALA A 70 20.10 28.76 -7.85
C ALA A 70 19.86 30.20 -8.29
N ALA A 71 20.87 31.07 -8.20
CA ALA A 71 20.78 32.45 -8.65
C ALA A 71 20.55 32.56 -10.16
N LEU A 72 21.14 31.66 -10.96
CA LEU A 72 20.92 31.59 -12.40
C LEU A 72 19.52 31.09 -12.78
N LYS A 73 18.95 30.16 -11.99
CA LYS A 73 17.64 29.54 -12.29
C LYS A 73 16.45 30.32 -11.72
N MET A 74 16.60 30.97 -10.58
CA MET A 74 15.48 31.56 -9.86
C MET A 74 14.80 32.68 -10.67
N ASN A 75 13.49 32.80 -10.53
CA ASN A 75 12.78 33.96 -11.06
C ASN A 75 12.95 35.14 -10.08
N PRO A 76 13.61 36.25 -10.49
CA PRO A 76 13.86 37.38 -9.60
C PRO A 76 12.58 38.10 -9.13
N ASN A 77 11.46 37.91 -9.83
CA ASN A 77 10.15 38.43 -9.39
C ASN A 77 9.55 37.62 -8.23
N LEU A 78 10.05 36.41 -7.97
CA LEU A 78 9.53 35.51 -6.93
C LEU A 78 10.52 35.29 -5.78
N TYR A 79 11.82 35.42 -6.03
CA TYR A 79 12.87 35.19 -5.03
C TYR A 79 13.89 36.32 -5.05
N MET A 80 14.22 36.83 -3.87
CA MET A 80 15.26 37.84 -3.67
C MET A 80 16.57 37.22 -3.17
N ASP A 81 16.50 36.08 -2.48
CA ASP A 81 17.67 35.30 -2.01
C ASP A 81 17.63 33.90 -2.65
N PRO A 82 18.66 33.48 -3.40
CA PRO A 82 18.76 32.13 -3.96
C PRO A 82 18.62 31.03 -2.91
N ARG A 83 18.96 31.31 -1.64
CA ARG A 83 18.80 30.35 -0.54
C ARG A 83 17.35 30.01 -0.29
N ASP A 84 16.44 30.98 -0.39
CA ASP A 84 15.02 30.74 -0.16
C ASP A 84 14.43 29.91 -1.32
N PHE A 85 14.91 30.12 -2.55
CA PHE A 85 14.60 29.26 -3.70
C PHE A 85 15.06 27.81 -3.48
N ILE A 86 16.32 27.61 -3.04
CA ILE A 86 16.85 26.27 -2.73
C ILE A 86 16.00 25.59 -1.67
N LEU A 87 15.74 26.27 -0.55
CA LEU A 87 14.98 25.68 0.56
C LEU A 87 13.57 25.29 0.17
N LYS A 88 12.89 26.08 -0.66
CA LYS A 88 11.56 25.72 -1.14
C LYS A 88 11.62 24.41 -1.94
N TYR A 89 12.44 24.36 -2.99
CA TYR A 89 12.45 23.20 -3.89
C TYR A 89 12.97 21.93 -3.20
N MET A 90 13.98 22.05 -2.35
CA MET A 90 14.50 20.90 -1.61
C MET A 90 13.47 20.34 -0.61
N ASN A 91 12.73 21.21 0.09
CA ASN A 91 11.71 20.75 1.04
C ASN A 91 10.48 20.18 0.33
N ASP A 92 10.05 20.79 -0.77
CA ASP A 92 8.96 20.26 -1.61
C ASP A 92 9.34 18.88 -2.17
N TYR A 93 10.60 18.70 -2.57
CA TYR A 93 11.12 17.43 -3.06
C TYR A 93 11.15 16.33 -1.97
N GLU A 94 11.61 16.64 -0.75
CA GLU A 94 11.55 15.70 0.37
C GLU A 94 10.11 15.32 0.71
N GLN A 95 9.20 16.29 0.73
CA GLN A 95 7.78 16.02 0.97
C GLN A 95 7.19 15.11 -0.13
N GLY A 96 7.54 15.34 -1.39
CA GLY A 96 7.14 14.48 -2.50
C GLY A 96 7.65 13.04 -2.35
N LYS A 97 8.90 12.87 -1.91
CA LYS A 97 9.47 11.55 -1.58
C LYS A 97 8.71 10.87 -0.44
N GLU A 98 8.38 11.61 0.63
CA GLU A 98 7.60 11.10 1.75
C GLU A 98 6.19 10.66 1.33
N LEU A 99 5.48 11.48 0.55
CA LEU A 99 4.15 11.15 0.02
C LEU A 99 4.19 9.92 -0.88
N SER A 100 5.20 9.82 -1.76
CA SER A 100 5.39 8.63 -2.60
C SER A 100 5.71 7.39 -1.77
N ALA A 101 6.53 7.51 -0.73
CA ALA A 101 6.85 6.41 0.17
C ALA A 101 5.62 5.95 0.97
N MET A 102 4.79 6.88 1.46
CA MET A 102 3.53 6.57 2.12
C MET A 102 2.57 5.83 1.17
N ALA A 103 2.42 6.30 -0.07
CA ALA A 103 1.60 5.64 -1.08
C ALA A 103 2.10 4.23 -1.45
N ARG A 104 3.42 4.02 -1.43
CA ARG A 104 4.01 2.67 -1.60
C ARG A 104 3.75 1.78 -0.40
N ARG A 105 3.87 2.29 0.83
CA ARG A 105 3.57 1.50 2.05
C ARG A 105 2.11 1.11 2.17
N SER A 106 1.17 1.96 1.75
CA SER A 106 -0.25 1.58 1.65
C SER A 106 -0.52 0.50 0.58
N ASN A 107 0.42 0.32 -0.36
CA ASN A 107 0.37 -0.67 -1.43
C ASN A 107 1.39 -1.81 -1.26
N GLU A 108 2.13 -1.87 -0.15
CA GLU A 108 2.93 -3.06 0.13
C GLU A 108 1.96 -4.23 0.29
N PRO A 109 2.11 -5.31 -0.50
CA PRO A 109 1.33 -6.50 -0.25
C PRO A 109 1.68 -6.91 1.17
N THR A 110 0.72 -6.81 2.10
CA THR A 110 0.77 -7.63 3.30
C THR A 110 0.89 -9.04 2.76
N VAL A 111 2.10 -9.61 2.81
CA VAL A 111 2.36 -10.99 2.40
C VAL A 111 1.69 -11.85 3.46
N ILE A 112 0.37 -11.90 3.39
CA ILE A 112 -0.45 -12.84 4.11
C ILE A 112 -0.22 -14.13 3.34
N GLY A 113 0.48 -15.09 3.96
CA GLY A 113 0.86 -16.38 3.38
C GLY A 113 -0.32 -17.31 3.08
N ILE A 114 -1.48 -16.77 2.70
CA ILE A 114 -2.66 -17.53 2.30
C ILE A 114 -2.52 -17.89 0.82
N ASP A 115 -2.55 -19.20 0.53
CA ASP A 115 -2.71 -19.70 -0.82
C ASP A 115 -4.16 -19.50 -1.26
N ILE A 116 -4.45 -18.35 -1.88
CA ILE A 116 -5.80 -17.91 -2.26
C ILE A 116 -6.53 -18.96 -3.10
N LYS A 117 -5.81 -19.72 -3.94
CA LYS A 117 -6.41 -20.76 -4.79
C LYS A 117 -6.96 -21.94 -3.99
N LYS A 118 -6.50 -22.13 -2.74
CA LYS A 118 -6.96 -23.20 -1.85
C LYS A 118 -8.06 -22.75 -0.89
N VAL A 119 -8.39 -21.46 -0.86
CA VAL A 119 -9.47 -20.94 0.00
C VAL A 119 -10.79 -21.57 -0.43
N LYS A 120 -11.50 -22.18 0.52
CA LYS A 120 -12.84 -22.71 0.29
C LYS A 120 -13.85 -21.57 0.30
N LEU A 121 -14.75 -21.54 -0.67
CA LEU A 121 -15.79 -20.52 -0.77
C LEU A 121 -16.68 -20.47 0.48
N ILE A 122 -16.91 -21.61 1.14
CA ILE A 122 -17.65 -21.65 2.41
C ILE A 122 -16.93 -20.90 3.55
N ASP A 123 -15.60 -20.98 3.61
CA ASP A 123 -14.82 -20.23 4.60
C ASP A 123 -14.80 -18.75 4.26
N PHE A 124 -14.73 -18.43 2.95
CA PHE A 124 -14.83 -17.06 2.47
C PHE A 124 -16.20 -16.45 2.77
N MET A 125 -17.30 -17.18 2.58
CA MET A 125 -18.64 -16.71 2.97
C MET A 125 -18.75 -16.48 4.48
N LYS A 126 -18.14 -17.34 5.29
CA LYS A 126 -18.05 -17.13 6.74
C LYS A 126 -17.24 -15.86 7.08
N ALA A 127 -16.15 -15.59 6.36
CA ALA A 127 -15.36 -14.36 6.52
C ALA A 127 -16.18 -13.10 6.17
N LEU A 128 -17.04 -13.19 5.15
CA LEU A 128 -18.00 -12.13 4.78
C LEU A 128 -19.18 -11.99 5.77
N GLY A 129 -19.16 -12.72 6.89
CA GLY A 129 -20.20 -12.66 7.94
C GLY A 129 -21.37 -13.62 7.74
N GLN A 130 -21.35 -14.48 6.71
CA GLN A 130 -22.36 -15.52 6.50
C GLN A 130 -21.85 -16.87 7.02
N GLU A 131 -21.89 -17.03 8.34
CA GLU A 131 -21.31 -18.20 9.01
C GLU A 131 -21.97 -19.53 8.62
N TYR A 132 -23.29 -19.51 8.41
CA TYR A 132 -24.07 -20.69 8.08
C TYR A 132 -24.86 -20.48 6.79
N PRO A 133 -25.00 -21.52 5.94
CA PRO A 133 -25.88 -21.45 4.80
C PRO A 133 -27.35 -21.32 5.25
N VAL A 134 -28.16 -20.66 4.43
CA VAL A 134 -29.61 -20.59 4.60
C VAL A 134 -30.25 -21.97 4.40
N ALA A 135 -29.72 -22.76 3.47
CA ALA A 135 -30.18 -24.13 3.23
C ALA A 135 -29.05 -25.04 2.73
N VAL A 136 -29.21 -26.34 2.96
CA VAL A 136 -28.23 -27.38 2.62
C VAL A 136 -28.92 -28.46 1.77
N ASP A 137 -28.32 -28.80 0.65
CA ASP A 137 -28.77 -29.88 -0.24
C ASP A 137 -27.58 -30.71 -0.73
N GLY A 138 -27.33 -31.84 -0.06
CA GLY A 138 -26.15 -32.68 -0.32
C GLY A 138 -24.83 -31.87 -0.23
N ASN A 139 -24.13 -31.75 -1.36
CA ASN A 139 -22.87 -31.00 -1.50
C ASN A 139 -23.08 -29.52 -1.83
N LEU A 140 -24.33 -29.07 -1.92
CA LEU A 140 -24.67 -27.68 -2.19
C LEU A 140 -24.95 -26.93 -0.88
N ARG A 141 -24.51 -25.68 -0.84
CA ARG A 141 -24.74 -24.74 0.25
C ARG A 141 -25.37 -23.49 -0.32
N ILE A 142 -26.57 -23.16 0.15
CA ILE A 142 -27.34 -22.03 -0.34
C ILE A 142 -27.12 -20.86 0.62
N TYR A 143 -26.63 -19.75 0.11
CA TYR A 143 -26.31 -18.53 0.84
C TYR A 143 -27.05 -17.34 0.26
N ASN A 144 -27.09 -16.24 1.01
CA ASN A 144 -27.57 -14.98 0.45
C ASN A 144 -26.49 -14.39 -0.45
N ALA A 145 -26.86 -13.96 -1.67
CA ALA A 145 -25.91 -13.33 -2.59
C ALA A 145 -25.26 -12.09 -1.94
N PRO A 146 -23.93 -12.08 -1.73
CA PRO A 146 -23.29 -11.08 -0.88
C PRO A 146 -23.06 -9.72 -1.57
N TYR A 147 -23.26 -9.64 -2.88
CA TYR A 147 -23.16 -8.42 -3.69
C TYR A 147 -24.52 -7.75 -3.95
N ASP A 148 -25.64 -8.38 -3.55
CA ASP A 148 -26.98 -7.82 -3.73
C ASP A 148 -27.31 -6.82 -2.59
N ASN A 149 -27.85 -5.65 -2.94
CA ASN A 149 -28.32 -4.65 -1.96
C ASN A 149 -29.46 -5.17 -1.05
N ASN A 150 -30.20 -6.17 -1.51
CA ASN A 150 -31.21 -6.90 -0.73
C ASN A 150 -30.93 -8.41 -0.83
N PRO A 151 -30.05 -8.94 0.04
CA PRO A 151 -29.51 -10.28 -0.10
C PRO A 151 -30.61 -11.34 -0.07
N SER A 152 -30.74 -12.10 -1.15
CA SER A 152 -31.69 -13.22 -1.28
C SER A 152 -30.92 -14.54 -1.38
N PRO A 153 -31.49 -15.68 -0.92
CA PRO A 153 -30.80 -16.98 -0.86
C PRO A 153 -30.67 -17.65 -2.24
N THR A 154 -29.99 -16.98 -3.16
CA THR A 154 -29.89 -17.38 -4.57
C THR A 154 -28.51 -17.89 -4.96
N MET A 155 -27.50 -17.64 -4.10
CA MET A 155 -26.13 -18.07 -4.25
C MET A 155 -25.99 -19.54 -3.83
N VAL A 156 -25.62 -20.41 -4.77
CA VAL A 156 -25.42 -21.84 -4.53
C VAL A 156 -23.94 -22.18 -4.68
N ILE A 157 -23.32 -22.67 -3.62
CA ILE A 157 -21.91 -23.09 -3.59
C ILE A 157 -21.84 -24.61 -3.59
N ASN A 158 -21.07 -25.20 -4.50
CA ASN A 158 -20.75 -26.62 -4.49
C ASN A 158 -19.44 -26.86 -3.73
N THR A 159 -19.51 -27.64 -2.64
CA THR A 159 -18.36 -27.86 -1.75
C THR A 159 -17.29 -28.79 -2.33
N GLU A 160 -17.63 -29.62 -3.32
CA GLU A 160 -16.68 -30.51 -4.00
C GLU A 160 -15.86 -29.76 -5.05
N THR A 161 -16.53 -29.00 -5.92
CA THR A 161 -15.85 -28.25 -6.99
C THR A 161 -15.31 -26.91 -6.53
N ASN A 162 -15.76 -26.40 -5.37
CA ASN A 162 -15.45 -25.07 -4.86
C ASN A 162 -15.82 -23.95 -5.85
N LEU A 163 -16.94 -24.14 -6.55
CA LEU A 163 -17.54 -23.18 -7.47
C LEU A 163 -18.90 -22.73 -6.96
N TRP A 164 -19.31 -21.54 -7.37
CA TRP A 164 -20.61 -20.97 -7.06
C TRP A 164 -21.39 -20.64 -8.32
N ARG A 165 -22.72 -20.57 -8.17
CA ARG A 165 -23.65 -20.02 -9.17
C ARG A 165 -24.79 -19.31 -8.46
N ASP A 166 -25.16 -18.15 -8.98
CA ASP A 166 -26.35 -17.42 -8.57
C ASP A 166 -27.52 -17.77 -9.49
N THR A 167 -28.60 -18.26 -8.86
CA THR A 167 -29.83 -18.66 -9.56
C THR A 167 -30.64 -17.49 -10.10
N LYS A 168 -30.41 -16.27 -9.60
CA LYS A 168 -31.13 -15.05 -9.99
C LYS A 168 -30.40 -14.29 -11.10
N SER A 169 -29.13 -13.94 -10.91
CA SER A 169 -28.35 -13.20 -11.91
C SER A 169 -27.80 -14.09 -13.03
N GLY A 170 -27.60 -15.39 -12.74
CA GLY A 170 -26.90 -16.31 -13.63
C GLY A 170 -25.38 -16.25 -13.54
N ALA A 171 -24.82 -15.36 -12.71
CA ALA A 171 -23.38 -15.28 -12.47
C ALA A 171 -22.85 -16.58 -11.82
N TYR A 172 -21.59 -16.92 -12.08
CA TYR A 172 -20.96 -18.13 -11.58
C TYR A 172 -19.44 -18.00 -11.62
N GLY A 173 -18.74 -18.82 -10.84
CA GLY A 173 -17.29 -18.89 -10.89
C GLY A 173 -16.63 -19.44 -9.63
N GLY A 174 -15.36 -19.11 -9.47
CA GLY A 174 -14.57 -19.39 -8.27
C GLY A 174 -14.46 -18.16 -7.37
N ILE A 175 -13.44 -18.16 -6.51
CA ILE A 175 -13.22 -17.09 -5.52
C ILE A 175 -12.87 -15.73 -6.16
N TYR A 176 -12.16 -15.72 -7.28
CA TYR A 176 -11.82 -14.49 -7.99
C TYR A 176 -13.02 -13.86 -8.66
N ASP A 177 -13.90 -14.67 -9.24
CA ASP A 177 -15.15 -14.19 -9.84
C ASP A 177 -16.06 -13.61 -8.76
N LEU A 178 -16.16 -14.26 -7.59
CA LEU A 178 -16.93 -13.72 -6.46
C LEU A 178 -16.34 -12.41 -5.93
N ALA A 179 -15.01 -12.34 -5.78
CA ALA A 179 -14.33 -11.12 -5.34
C ALA A 179 -14.51 -9.98 -6.36
N TYR A 180 -14.55 -10.30 -7.66
CA TYR A 180 -14.88 -9.34 -8.71
C TYR A 180 -16.30 -8.80 -8.52
N GLU A 181 -17.31 -9.65 -8.33
CA GLU A 181 -18.69 -9.21 -8.11
C GLU A 181 -18.84 -8.31 -6.86
N LEU A 182 -18.04 -8.56 -5.82
CA LEU A 182 -18.07 -7.77 -4.58
C LEU A 182 -17.35 -6.42 -4.67
N THR A 183 -16.27 -6.35 -5.45
CA THR A 183 -15.38 -5.17 -5.49
C THR A 183 -15.51 -4.34 -6.75
N GLY A 184 -16.00 -4.93 -7.85
CA GLY A 184 -15.95 -4.37 -9.20
C GLY A 184 -14.54 -4.25 -9.79
N SER A 185 -13.51 -4.79 -9.13
CA SER A 185 -12.11 -4.63 -9.56
C SER A 185 -11.66 -5.74 -10.50
N CYS A 186 -11.13 -5.37 -11.66
CA CYS A 186 -10.43 -6.30 -12.54
C CYS A 186 -8.93 -6.44 -12.20
N ASN A 187 -8.43 -5.74 -11.18
CA ASN A 187 -7.03 -5.77 -10.78
C ASN A 187 -6.76 -6.97 -9.86
N MET A 188 -5.97 -7.91 -10.34
CA MET A 188 -5.65 -9.14 -9.61
C MET A 188 -5.03 -8.89 -8.23
N SER A 189 -4.20 -7.85 -8.08
CA SER A 189 -3.59 -7.49 -6.80
C SER A 189 -4.64 -6.98 -5.80
N GLU A 190 -5.65 -6.26 -6.27
CA GLU A 190 -6.74 -5.78 -5.42
C GLU A 190 -7.66 -6.92 -5.00
N LEU A 191 -8.00 -7.82 -5.92
CA LEU A 191 -8.76 -9.03 -5.61
C LEU A 191 -8.02 -9.91 -4.60
N ASN A 192 -6.71 -10.14 -4.81
CA ASN A 192 -5.89 -10.89 -3.87
C ASN A 192 -5.87 -10.26 -2.48
N ARG A 193 -5.73 -8.93 -2.42
CA ARG A 193 -5.71 -8.18 -1.15
C ARG A 193 -7.04 -8.27 -0.42
N TYR A 194 -8.15 -8.11 -1.14
CA TYR A 194 -9.49 -8.21 -0.57
C TYR A 194 -9.76 -9.61 -0.01
N ILE A 195 -9.48 -10.66 -0.79
CA ILE A 195 -9.68 -12.04 -0.30
C ILE A 195 -8.83 -12.32 0.94
N ALA A 196 -7.55 -11.92 0.92
CA ALA A 196 -6.65 -12.14 2.03
C ALA A 196 -7.06 -11.35 3.29
N SER A 197 -7.59 -10.12 3.14
CA SER A 197 -8.03 -9.31 4.28
C SER A 197 -9.24 -9.92 4.98
N GLU A 198 -10.25 -10.35 4.23
CA GLU A 198 -11.44 -11.01 4.79
C GLU A 198 -11.05 -12.31 5.50
N MET A 199 -10.25 -13.15 4.86
CA MET A 199 -9.81 -14.42 5.44
C MET A 199 -8.94 -14.24 6.70
N SER A 200 -8.07 -13.23 6.74
CA SER A 200 -7.26 -12.92 7.93
C SER A 200 -8.09 -12.41 9.10
N ALA A 201 -9.17 -11.68 8.82
CA ALA A 201 -10.09 -11.25 9.87
C ALA A 201 -10.74 -12.47 10.52
N LEU A 202 -11.17 -13.45 9.72
CA LEU A 202 -11.77 -14.70 10.20
C LEU A 202 -10.84 -15.51 11.11
N GLU A 203 -9.55 -15.65 10.76
CA GLU A 203 -8.58 -16.38 11.59
C GLU A 203 -8.40 -15.72 12.97
N LYS A 204 -8.31 -14.38 13.01
CA LYS A 204 -8.21 -13.63 14.27
C LYS A 204 -9.45 -13.77 15.15
N PHE A 205 -10.63 -13.97 14.56
CA PHE A 205 -11.85 -14.27 15.33
C PHE A 205 -11.80 -15.68 15.93
N LYS A 206 -11.36 -16.69 15.16
CA LYS A 206 -11.21 -18.08 15.66
C LYS A 206 -10.22 -18.19 16.83
N GLU A 207 -9.09 -17.48 16.78
CA GLU A 207 -8.09 -17.46 17.87
C GLU A 207 -8.61 -16.82 19.17
N LYS A 208 -9.58 -15.90 19.07
CA LYS A 208 -10.20 -15.24 20.23
C LYS A 208 -11.28 -16.13 20.87
N GLU A 209 -12.08 -16.84 20.08
CA GLU A 209 -13.10 -17.77 20.59
C GLU A 209 -12.50 -18.96 21.34
N GLN A 210 -11.40 -19.53 20.84
CA GLN A 210 -10.73 -20.66 21.49
C GLN A 210 -10.12 -20.33 22.87
N LYS A 211 -9.98 -19.04 23.24
CA LYS A 211 -9.45 -18.62 24.54
C LYS A 211 -10.52 -18.45 25.62
N VAL A 212 -11.81 -18.65 25.34
CA VAL A 212 -12.92 -18.20 26.23
C VAL A 212 -13.79 -19.32 26.85
N GLU A 213 -13.64 -20.60 26.53
CA GLU A 213 -14.46 -21.66 27.19
C GLU A 213 -13.80 -22.32 28.42
N PRO A 214 -14.41 -22.26 29.63
CA PRO A 214 -14.15 -23.21 30.71
C PRO A 214 -15.27 -24.27 30.84
N PRO A 215 -14.97 -25.51 31.26
CA PRO A 215 -15.95 -26.59 31.35
C PRO A 215 -16.87 -26.43 32.57
N LYS A 216 -18.20 -26.38 32.35
CA LYS A 216 -19.20 -26.54 33.41
C LYS A 216 -19.40 -28.02 33.71
N GLN A 217 -19.07 -28.46 34.94
CA GLN A 217 -19.67 -29.64 35.55
C GLN A 217 -20.62 -29.21 36.66
N GLU A 218 -21.91 -29.50 36.48
CA GLU A 218 -22.91 -29.45 37.53
C GLU A 218 -22.70 -30.62 38.51
N GLN A 219 -22.62 -30.32 39.82
CA GLN A 219 -22.78 -31.34 40.87
C GLN A 219 -23.97 -30.97 41.76
N LYS A 220 -24.93 -31.90 41.86
CA LYS A 220 -26.05 -31.84 42.83
C LYS A 220 -25.51 -32.06 44.26
N PRO A 221 -26.01 -31.36 45.29
CA PRO A 221 -25.58 -31.60 46.66
C PRO A 221 -26.38 -32.74 47.31
N ASP A 222 -25.65 -33.71 47.89
CA ASP A 222 -26.17 -34.81 48.69
C ASP A 222 -26.24 -34.43 50.18
N LYS A 223 -27.26 -34.92 50.90
CA LYS A 223 -27.66 -34.49 52.26
C LYS A 223 -26.63 -34.81 53.35
N PRO A 224 -26.53 -34.01 54.45
CA PRO A 224 -25.60 -34.28 55.54
C PRO A 224 -26.17 -35.28 56.56
N LYS A 225 -25.40 -36.32 56.91
CA LYS A 225 -25.62 -37.17 58.09
C LYS A 225 -24.78 -36.70 59.27
N ARG A 226 -25.46 -36.37 60.38
CA ARG A 226 -24.91 -36.14 61.74
C ARG A 226 -24.02 -37.30 62.21
N LYS A 227 -22.92 -36.99 62.91
CA LYS A 227 -22.54 -37.61 64.21
C LYS A 227 -21.73 -36.64 65.07
N MET A 228 -22.09 -36.59 66.36
CA MET A 228 -21.46 -35.88 67.47
C MET A 228 -20.55 -36.83 68.27
N ARG A 229 -19.73 -36.22 69.15
CA ARG A 229 -18.94 -36.73 70.30
C ARG A 229 -17.51 -37.18 69.97
N LEU A 230 -16.51 -36.90 70.80
CA LEU A 230 -16.52 -36.69 72.27
C LEU A 230 -16.21 -35.26 72.70
#